data_AF-A0A7K4F102-F1
#
_entry.id   AF-A0A7K4F102-F1
#
_cell.length_a   1.000
_cell.length_b   1.000
_cell.length_c   1.000
_cell.angle_alpha   90.00
_cell.angle_beta   90.00
_cell.angle_gamma   90.00
#
_symmetry.space_group_name_H-M   'P 1'
#
loop_
_entity.id
_entity.type
_entity.pdbx_description
1 polymer ?
#
loop_
_entity_poly.entity_id
_entity_poly.type
_entity_poly.pdbx_seq_one_letter_code
_entity_poly.pdbx_strand_id
1 'polypeptide(L)'
;MTNSFLFTSESVTEGHPDKICDNISDAFLDEFLKQDPNSRVAVETMVTTDFVAVAGEVTSKANFDKKAQEELVRKTIRDIGYDNKDLMFDTETCEITLRLHSQSPDISQGVTATEEKEQGAGDQGLMFGYATNETDELMPMPILLSQKLAQKLSEVRKNHVLPWARPDGKTQVSVRYEDNKPVKIETVVVSTQHAPEISQEQITNEIIDKVIKPVLGNLWNDEIKIHINPTGKFVIGGPHGDAGLTGRKIIVDTYGGFGRHGGGAFSGKDPSKVDRSACYMCRYIAKNLVAAELADRCEVQLAYAIGVAEPVSLYVNTFGTNKIPENQIEELVRKNFDMKPSGIISQLDLKRPIYKKTASYGHFGRNEAEFTWEKTDKAEALKQSAGL
;
A
#
# COMPACT_ATOMS: atom_id res chain seq x y z
N MET A 1 -31.54 11.31 15.84
CA MET A 1 -31.19 9.87 15.86
C MET A 1 -29.73 9.79 15.52
N THR A 2 -28.90 9.21 16.39
CA THR A 2 -27.48 8.94 16.11
C THR A 2 -27.39 7.99 14.91
N ASN A 3 -26.58 8.33 13.91
CA ASN A 3 -26.36 7.44 12.79
C ASN A 3 -25.32 6.39 13.17
N SER A 4 -25.72 5.13 13.33
CA SER A 4 -24.83 4.03 13.72
C SER A 4 -24.68 3.01 12.60
N PHE A 5 -23.44 2.60 12.33
CA PHE A 5 -23.13 1.58 11.33
C PHE A 5 -21.89 0.77 11.71
N LEU A 6 -21.72 -0.39 11.08
CA LEU A 6 -20.52 -1.22 11.15
C LEU A 6 -19.75 -1.09 9.85
N PHE A 7 -18.45 -0.86 9.94
CA PHE A 7 -17.55 -0.83 8.80
C PHE A 7 -16.40 -1.83 9.00
N THR A 8 -16.01 -2.51 7.94
CA THR A 8 -14.99 -3.56 7.99
C THR A 8 -13.92 -3.30 6.93
N SER A 9 -12.66 -3.44 7.32
CA SER A 9 -11.52 -3.50 6.40
C SER A 9 -10.71 -4.76 6.67
N GLU A 10 -9.83 -5.11 5.73
CA GLU A 10 -8.95 -6.26 5.82
C GLU A 10 -7.54 -5.95 5.33
N SER A 11 -6.60 -6.81 5.72
CA SER A 11 -5.22 -6.79 5.25
C SER A 11 -4.66 -8.20 5.18
N VAL A 12 -3.50 -8.34 4.54
CA VAL A 12 -2.81 -9.62 4.34
C VAL A 12 -1.32 -9.46 4.63
N THR A 13 -0.65 -10.54 5.01
CA THR A 13 0.79 -10.54 5.26
C THR A 13 1.58 -10.43 3.95
N GLU A 14 2.87 -10.13 4.05
CA GLU A 14 3.81 -10.20 2.92
C GLU A 14 3.90 -11.60 2.27
N GLY A 15 3.47 -12.65 2.98
CA GLY A 15 3.45 -14.02 2.48
C GLY A 15 2.22 -14.38 1.64
N HIS A 16 1.20 -13.52 1.58
CA HIS A 16 0.06 -13.72 0.69
C HIS A 16 0.53 -13.69 -0.78
N PRO A 17 0.05 -14.58 -1.67
CA PRO A 17 0.57 -14.70 -3.04
C PRO A 17 0.53 -13.39 -3.84
N ASP A 18 -0.57 -12.64 -3.81
CA ASP A 18 -0.60 -11.29 -4.42
C ASP A 18 0.45 -10.32 -3.84
N LYS A 19 0.74 -10.40 -2.54
CA LYS A 19 1.76 -9.57 -1.90
C LYS A 19 3.18 -10.03 -2.17
N ILE A 20 3.40 -11.31 -2.46
CA ILE A 20 4.68 -11.78 -3.02
C ILE A 20 4.91 -11.09 -4.38
N CYS A 21 3.90 -11.05 -5.24
CA CYS A 21 4.01 -10.38 -6.54
C CYS A 21 4.33 -8.89 -6.41
N ASP A 22 3.61 -8.18 -5.54
CA ASP A 22 3.88 -6.76 -5.27
C ASP A 22 5.31 -6.53 -4.76
N ASN A 23 5.79 -7.38 -3.84
CA ASN A 23 7.15 -7.30 -3.31
C ASN A 23 8.23 -7.55 -4.38
N ILE A 24 8.01 -8.52 -5.27
CA ILE A 24 8.92 -8.79 -6.37
C ILE A 24 8.92 -7.60 -7.34
N SER A 25 7.76 -7.13 -7.77
CA SER A 25 7.62 -5.99 -8.68
C SER A 25 8.33 -4.73 -8.15
N ASP A 26 8.16 -4.39 -6.87
CA ASP A 26 8.86 -3.24 -6.28
C ASP A 26 10.33 -3.49 -5.96
N ALA A 27 10.75 -4.74 -5.74
CA ALA A 27 12.17 -5.06 -5.65
C ALA A 27 12.89 -4.75 -6.98
N PHE A 28 12.27 -5.09 -8.12
CA PHE A 28 12.81 -4.74 -9.44
C PHE A 28 12.88 -3.22 -9.62
N LEU A 29 11.81 -2.51 -9.28
CA LEU A 29 11.79 -1.05 -9.35
C LEU A 29 12.92 -0.42 -8.53
N ASP A 30 13.10 -0.86 -7.29
CA ASP A 30 14.15 -0.34 -6.42
C ASP A 30 15.54 -0.63 -7.01
N GLU A 31 15.80 -1.81 -7.54
CA GLU A 31 17.09 -2.12 -8.15
C GLU A 31 17.37 -1.27 -9.39
N PHE A 32 16.36 -1.03 -10.24
CA PHE A 32 16.49 -0.12 -11.38
C PHE A 32 16.75 1.34 -10.95
N LEU A 33 15.98 1.86 -9.99
CA LEU A 33 16.14 3.25 -9.52
C LEU A 33 17.43 3.48 -8.75
N LYS A 34 17.95 2.45 -8.07
CA LYS A 34 19.23 2.50 -7.38
C LYS A 34 20.40 2.74 -8.35
N GLN A 35 20.35 2.15 -9.54
CA GLN A 35 21.41 2.28 -10.55
C GLN A 35 21.16 3.43 -11.53
N ASP A 36 19.91 3.67 -11.89
CA ASP A 36 19.48 4.76 -12.77
C ASP A 36 18.18 5.39 -12.23
N PRO A 37 18.27 6.54 -11.54
CA PRO A 37 17.11 7.26 -10.99
C PRO A 37 16.08 7.71 -12.04
N ASN A 38 16.41 7.66 -13.34
CA ASN A 38 15.52 8.00 -14.44
C ASN A 38 14.90 6.78 -15.13
N SER A 39 15.09 5.58 -14.56
CA SER A 39 14.50 4.35 -15.09
C SER A 39 12.98 4.48 -15.22
N ARG A 40 12.46 4.11 -16.40
CA ARG A 40 11.02 3.90 -16.62
C ARG A 40 10.73 2.43 -16.38
N VAL A 41 9.86 2.14 -15.43
CA VAL A 41 9.59 0.76 -14.97
C VAL A 41 8.09 0.53 -14.90
N ALA A 42 7.64 -0.57 -15.49
CA ALA A 42 6.33 -1.16 -15.34
C ALA A 42 6.52 -2.68 -15.27
N VAL A 43 6.77 -3.20 -14.07
CA VAL A 43 7.06 -4.63 -13.85
C VAL A 43 5.87 -5.30 -13.18
N GLU A 44 5.33 -6.30 -13.86
CA GLU A 44 4.23 -7.13 -13.40
C GLU A 44 4.76 -8.51 -13.02
N THR A 45 4.23 -9.06 -11.92
CA THR A 45 4.60 -10.38 -11.41
C THR A 45 3.36 -11.24 -11.26
N MET A 46 3.47 -12.51 -11.64
CA MET A 46 2.50 -13.55 -11.34
C MET A 46 3.20 -14.71 -10.64
N VAL A 47 2.57 -15.27 -9.62
CA VAL A 47 3.02 -16.48 -8.93
C VAL A 47 1.91 -17.53 -8.92
N THR A 48 2.30 -18.78 -9.01
CA THR A 48 1.42 -19.94 -8.76
C THR A 48 2.29 -21.11 -8.28
N THR A 49 1.75 -22.33 -8.26
CA THR A 49 2.45 -23.53 -7.81
C THR A 49 3.81 -23.67 -8.49
N ASP A 50 4.87 -23.58 -7.70
CA ASP A 50 6.28 -23.71 -8.10
C ASP A 50 6.72 -22.84 -9.30
N PHE A 51 6.04 -21.70 -9.53
CA PHE A 51 6.27 -20.87 -10.71
C PHE A 51 6.16 -19.37 -10.41
N VAL A 52 7.08 -18.61 -10.99
CA VAL A 52 7.11 -17.14 -11.00
C VAL A 52 7.30 -16.63 -12.43
N ALA A 53 6.38 -15.78 -12.88
CA ALA A 53 6.56 -15.00 -14.11
C ALA A 53 6.78 -13.53 -13.75
N VAL A 54 7.82 -12.92 -14.32
CA VAL A 54 8.05 -11.47 -14.26
C VAL A 54 8.07 -10.94 -15.70
N ALA A 55 7.19 -9.99 -15.99
CA ALA A 55 7.01 -9.42 -17.32
C ALA A 55 6.77 -7.91 -17.25
N GLY A 56 6.83 -7.25 -18.40
CA GLY A 56 6.51 -5.83 -18.54
C GLY A 56 7.60 -5.03 -19.24
N GLU A 57 7.56 -3.72 -19.04
CA GLU A 57 8.34 -2.75 -19.80
C GLU A 57 9.34 -2.01 -18.91
N VAL A 58 10.62 -2.04 -19.30
CA VAL A 58 11.69 -1.30 -18.64
C VAL A 58 12.57 -0.58 -19.64
N THR A 59 12.79 0.71 -19.41
CA THR A 59 13.81 1.50 -20.09
C THR A 59 14.73 2.09 -19.02
N SER A 60 15.98 1.63 -18.98
CA SER A 60 16.95 1.97 -17.95
C SER A 60 18.38 1.86 -18.47
N LYS A 61 19.30 2.61 -17.88
CA LYS A 61 20.76 2.44 -18.06
C LYS A 61 21.38 1.47 -17.05
N ALA A 62 20.58 0.89 -16.15
CA ALA A 62 21.04 -0.06 -15.15
C ALA A 62 21.65 -1.31 -15.79
N ASN A 63 22.72 -1.82 -15.18
CA ASN A 63 23.26 -3.12 -15.52
C ASN A 63 22.58 -4.18 -14.64
N PHE A 64 21.46 -4.70 -15.13
CA PHE A 64 20.65 -5.67 -14.40
C PHE A 64 20.29 -6.84 -15.32
N ASP A 65 21.23 -7.78 -15.47
CA ASP A 65 21.07 -8.92 -16.36
C ASP A 65 20.09 -9.99 -15.83
N LYS A 66 19.78 -11.00 -16.65
CA LYS A 66 18.82 -12.06 -16.29
C LYS A 66 19.22 -12.83 -15.03
N LYS A 67 20.51 -13.05 -14.81
CA LYS A 67 20.99 -13.81 -13.64
C LYS A 67 20.75 -13.00 -12.37
N ALA A 68 21.12 -11.73 -12.37
CA ALA A 68 20.86 -10.83 -11.25
C ALA A 68 19.34 -10.69 -10.98
N GLN A 69 18.51 -10.65 -12.03
CA GLN A 69 17.06 -10.61 -11.93
C GLN A 69 16.50 -11.87 -11.26
N GLU A 70 16.94 -13.07 -11.66
CA GLU A 70 16.56 -14.32 -10.99
C GLU A 70 17.01 -14.35 -9.53
N GLU A 71 18.23 -13.91 -9.24
CA GLU A 71 18.75 -13.80 -7.87
C GLU A 71 17.91 -12.85 -7.01
N LEU A 72 17.43 -11.73 -7.57
CA LEU A 72 16.55 -10.79 -6.88
C LEU A 72 15.17 -11.40 -6.56
N VAL A 73 14.58 -12.13 -7.50
CA VAL A 73 13.32 -12.87 -7.29
C VAL A 73 13.49 -13.86 -6.14
N ARG A 74 14.50 -14.72 -6.23
CA ARG A 74 14.80 -15.73 -5.19
C ARG A 74 15.06 -15.08 -3.84
N LYS A 75 15.90 -14.05 -3.80
CA LYS A 75 16.16 -13.29 -2.56
C LYS A 75 14.87 -12.74 -1.95
N THR A 76 13.98 -12.18 -2.77
CA THR A 76 12.72 -11.60 -2.27
C THR A 76 11.78 -12.67 -1.71
N ILE A 77 11.66 -13.82 -2.37
CA ILE A 77 10.87 -14.96 -1.87
C ILE A 77 11.44 -15.50 -0.56
N ARG A 78 12.78 -15.61 -0.46
CA ARG A 78 13.47 -16.02 0.76
C ARG A 78 13.27 -15.03 1.91
N ASP A 79 13.41 -13.72 1.65
CA ASP A 79 13.22 -12.67 2.66
C ASP A 79 11.78 -12.67 3.23
N ILE A 80 10.79 -13.11 2.44
CA ILE A 80 9.40 -13.30 2.86
C ILE A 80 9.25 -14.53 3.77
N GLY A 81 10.04 -15.58 3.54
CA GLY A 81 10.08 -16.81 4.34
C GLY A 81 9.56 -18.05 3.62
N TYR A 82 9.56 -18.05 2.29
CA TYR A 82 9.33 -19.26 1.49
C TYR A 82 10.66 -19.93 1.16
N ASP A 83 11.27 -20.53 2.18
CA ASP A 83 12.62 -21.10 2.18
C ASP A 83 12.65 -22.58 2.61
N ASN A 84 11.48 -23.22 2.67
CA ASN A 84 11.31 -24.63 3.01
C ASN A 84 10.42 -25.33 1.98
N LYS A 85 10.89 -26.48 1.49
CA LYS A 85 10.16 -27.38 0.57
C LYS A 85 8.79 -27.82 1.08
N ASP A 86 8.59 -27.92 2.39
CA ASP A 86 7.31 -28.26 3.01
C ASP A 86 6.22 -27.19 2.78
N LEU A 87 6.60 -26.00 2.32
CA LEU A 87 5.68 -24.94 1.91
C LEU A 87 5.19 -25.10 0.47
N MET A 88 5.76 -26.03 -0.31
CA MET A 88 5.42 -26.36 -1.71
C MET A 88 5.55 -25.18 -2.70
N PHE A 89 6.13 -24.08 -2.25
CA PHE A 89 6.65 -22.99 -3.03
C PHE A 89 8.01 -22.64 -2.40
N ASP A 90 9.09 -23.08 -3.04
CA ASP A 90 10.45 -22.99 -2.52
C ASP A 90 11.30 -22.10 -3.42
N THR A 91 11.96 -21.12 -2.80
CA THR A 91 12.84 -20.18 -3.48
C THR A 91 13.98 -20.84 -4.25
N GLU A 92 14.40 -22.07 -3.91
CA GLU A 92 15.50 -22.75 -4.58
C GLU A 92 15.03 -23.55 -5.81
N THR A 93 13.78 -24.02 -5.83
CA THR A 93 13.28 -24.91 -6.89
C THR A 93 12.33 -24.24 -7.86
N CYS A 94 11.66 -23.14 -7.48
CA CYS A 94 10.64 -22.53 -8.32
C CYS A 94 11.18 -22.14 -9.70
N GLU A 95 10.40 -22.45 -10.74
CA GLU A 95 10.66 -21.99 -12.09
C GLU A 95 10.47 -20.47 -12.17
N ILE A 96 11.42 -19.78 -12.79
CA ILE A 96 11.36 -18.33 -12.99
C ILE A 96 11.40 -18.04 -14.48
N THR A 97 10.35 -17.40 -15.00
CA THR A 97 10.28 -16.91 -16.37
C THR A 97 10.36 -15.40 -16.40
N LEU A 98 11.42 -14.87 -17.02
CA LEU A 98 11.64 -13.44 -17.20
C LEU A 98 11.30 -13.00 -18.64
N ARG A 99 10.45 -11.97 -18.77
CA ARG A 99 9.98 -11.39 -20.05
C ARG A 99 9.88 -9.85 -19.97
N LEU A 100 11.00 -9.20 -19.63
CA LEU A 100 11.12 -7.74 -19.68
C LEU A 100 11.57 -7.27 -21.07
N HIS A 101 10.97 -6.17 -21.56
CA HIS A 101 11.32 -5.54 -22.83
C HIS A 101 11.28 -4.00 -22.72
N SER A 102 11.75 -3.29 -23.73
CA SER A 102 11.77 -1.82 -23.72
C SER A 102 10.35 -1.23 -23.82
N GLN A 103 10.13 -0.08 -23.16
CA GLN A 103 8.88 0.68 -23.30
C GLN A 103 8.65 1.14 -24.74
N SER A 104 7.37 1.20 -25.16
CA SER A 104 6.97 1.73 -26.47
C SER A 104 7.49 3.17 -26.69
N PRO A 105 8.14 3.47 -27.83
CA PRO A 105 8.54 4.83 -28.20
C PRO A 105 7.36 5.80 -28.24
N ASP A 106 6.17 5.34 -28.65
CA ASP A 106 4.95 6.16 -28.78
C ASP A 106 4.43 6.65 -27.41
N ILE A 107 4.61 5.83 -26.37
CA ILE A 107 4.32 6.22 -24.98
C ILE A 107 5.41 7.17 -24.49
N SER A 108 6.67 6.86 -24.77
CA SER A 108 7.81 7.65 -24.30
C SER A 108 7.78 9.12 -24.76
N GLN A 109 7.38 9.40 -26.02
CA GLN A 109 7.25 10.78 -26.53
C GLN A 109 6.16 11.61 -25.82
N GLY A 110 5.11 10.95 -25.30
CA GLY A 110 4.03 11.60 -24.58
C GLY A 110 4.48 12.06 -23.18
N VAL A 111 5.34 11.27 -22.55
CA VAL A 111 5.72 11.41 -21.14
C VAL A 111 7.01 12.19 -20.96
N THR A 112 7.95 12.07 -21.89
CA THR A 112 9.29 12.64 -21.76
C THR A 112 9.28 14.16 -21.94
N ALA A 113 9.92 14.86 -21.00
CA ALA A 113 10.12 16.30 -21.11
C ALA A 113 11.14 16.63 -22.21
N THR A 114 10.91 17.72 -22.93
CA THR A 114 11.81 18.28 -23.96
C THR A 114 12.05 19.76 -23.67
N GLU A 115 12.87 20.44 -24.47
CA GLU A 115 13.06 21.90 -24.36
C GLU A 115 11.74 22.68 -24.52
N GLU A 116 10.76 22.12 -25.23
CA GLU A 116 9.48 22.76 -25.55
C GLU A 116 8.29 22.19 -24.76
N LYS A 117 8.50 21.13 -23.96
CA LYS A 117 7.41 20.37 -23.32
C LYS A 117 7.77 19.87 -21.93
N GLU A 118 6.90 20.13 -20.96
CA GLU A 118 7.00 19.57 -19.60
C GLU A 118 6.71 18.05 -19.57
N GLN A 119 7.13 17.38 -18.49
CA GLN A 119 6.83 15.96 -18.30
C GLN A 119 5.31 15.75 -18.17
N GLY A 120 4.73 15.03 -19.12
CA GLY A 120 3.31 14.64 -19.09
C GLY A 120 3.03 13.43 -18.20
N ALA A 121 1.76 13.18 -17.91
CA ALA A 121 1.33 11.97 -17.21
C ALA A 121 1.66 10.71 -18.02
N GLY A 122 2.12 9.66 -17.33
CA GLY A 122 2.48 8.36 -17.90
C GLY A 122 1.34 7.61 -18.59
N ASP A 123 0.11 7.86 -18.12
CA ASP A 123 -1.14 7.31 -18.61
C ASP A 123 -2.28 8.27 -18.23
N GLN A 124 -3.48 8.06 -18.76
CA GLN A 124 -4.69 8.63 -18.20
C GLN A 124 -4.99 7.97 -16.85
N GLY A 125 -5.72 8.66 -15.99
CA GLY A 125 -6.25 8.03 -14.79
C GLY A 125 -6.86 9.01 -13.81
N LEU A 126 -7.47 8.44 -12.78
CA LEU A 126 -8.01 9.18 -11.65
C LEU A 126 -7.44 8.57 -10.37
N MET A 127 -7.08 9.41 -9.41
CA MET A 127 -6.41 9.03 -8.17
C MET A 127 -7.13 9.68 -7.02
N PHE A 128 -7.17 8.96 -5.89
CA PHE A 128 -7.80 9.46 -4.67
C PHE A 128 -6.81 9.39 -3.50
N GLY A 129 -6.92 10.37 -2.61
CA GLY A 129 -6.23 10.43 -1.35
C GLY A 129 -7.21 10.70 -0.23
N TYR A 130 -6.97 10.13 0.94
CA TYR A 130 -7.85 10.25 2.09
C TYR A 130 -7.07 10.47 3.38
N ALA A 131 -7.65 11.26 4.27
CA ALA A 131 -7.20 11.41 5.66
C ALA A 131 -8.39 11.69 6.58
N THR A 132 -8.22 11.34 7.85
CA THR A 132 -9.24 11.44 8.91
C THR A 132 -8.51 11.54 10.25
N ASN A 133 -9.04 12.29 11.21
CA ASN A 133 -8.43 12.45 12.53
C ASN A 133 -8.79 11.33 13.54
N GLU A 134 -9.33 10.21 13.06
CA GLU A 134 -9.72 9.08 13.91
C GLU A 134 -8.54 8.26 14.48
N THR A 135 -7.33 8.43 13.93
CA THR A 135 -6.08 7.85 14.43
C THR A 135 -4.93 8.85 14.33
N ASP A 136 -3.86 8.63 15.10
CA ASP A 136 -2.65 9.48 15.08
C ASP A 136 -1.97 9.50 13.70
N GLU A 137 -2.07 8.40 12.94
CA GLU A 137 -1.54 8.27 11.58
C GLU A 137 -2.41 8.95 10.52
N LEU A 138 -3.52 9.56 10.95
CA LEU A 138 -4.54 10.19 10.12
C LEU A 138 -5.15 9.23 9.09
N MET A 139 -5.44 8.00 9.52
CA MET A 139 -5.94 6.90 8.69
C MET A 139 -7.26 6.35 9.22
N PRO A 140 -8.08 5.70 8.37
CA PRO A 140 -9.24 4.98 8.86
C PRO A 140 -8.83 3.84 9.82
N MET A 141 -9.44 3.77 10.99
CA MET A 141 -9.11 2.83 12.06
C MET A 141 -9.21 1.35 11.61
N PRO A 142 -10.24 0.90 10.86
CA PRO A 142 -10.36 -0.52 10.48
C PRO A 142 -9.19 -1.02 9.62
N ILE A 143 -8.76 -0.22 8.64
CA ILE A 143 -7.64 -0.60 7.75
C ILE A 143 -6.31 -0.52 8.49
N LEU A 144 -6.11 0.53 9.30
CA LEU A 144 -4.90 0.69 10.10
C LEU A 144 -4.71 -0.51 11.05
N LEU A 145 -5.76 -0.90 11.77
CA LEU A 145 -5.69 -2.04 12.69
C LEU A 145 -5.46 -3.36 11.94
N SER A 146 -6.14 -3.58 10.81
CA SER A 146 -5.91 -4.76 9.97
C SER A 146 -4.46 -4.84 9.50
N GLN A 147 -3.90 -3.74 8.98
CA GLN A 147 -2.50 -3.68 8.54
C GLN A 147 -1.52 -3.93 9.69
N LYS A 148 -1.75 -3.32 10.86
CA LYS A 148 -0.92 -3.54 12.07
C LYS A 148 -0.99 -4.99 12.55
N LEU A 149 -2.14 -5.65 12.49
CA LEU A 149 -2.28 -7.07 12.81
C LEU A 149 -1.48 -7.95 11.85
N ALA A 150 -1.58 -7.69 10.53
CA ALA A 150 -0.82 -8.43 9.52
C ALA A 150 0.69 -8.23 9.68
N GLN A 151 1.13 -7.00 9.95
CA GLN A 151 2.54 -6.68 10.21
C GLN A 151 3.03 -7.38 11.48
N LYS A 152 2.26 -7.33 12.57
CA LYS A 152 2.62 -8.00 13.83
C LYS A 152 2.71 -9.51 13.67
N LEU A 153 1.80 -10.11 12.90
CA LEU A 153 1.83 -11.53 12.58
C LEU A 153 3.13 -11.93 11.85
N SER A 154 3.57 -11.13 10.88
CA SER A 154 4.86 -11.35 10.20
C SER A 154 6.05 -11.16 11.14
N GLU A 155 6.02 -10.14 12.01
CA GLU A 155 7.06 -9.85 12.99
C GLU A 155 7.28 -11.01 13.96
N VAL A 156 6.21 -11.53 14.58
CA VAL A 156 6.31 -12.61 15.57
C VAL A 156 6.75 -13.93 14.94
N ARG A 157 6.42 -14.15 13.65
CA ARG A 157 6.94 -15.27 12.86
C ARG A 157 8.44 -15.11 12.61
N LYS A 158 8.86 -13.98 12.03
CA LYS A 158 10.26 -13.73 11.64
C LYS A 158 11.22 -13.70 12.83
N ASN A 159 10.74 -13.25 14.00
CA ASN A 159 11.52 -13.25 15.24
C ASN A 159 11.41 -14.57 16.02
N HIS A 160 10.79 -15.61 15.44
CA HIS A 160 10.59 -16.94 16.04
C HIS A 160 9.86 -16.93 17.39
N VAL A 161 9.06 -15.90 17.67
CA VAL A 161 8.14 -15.88 18.81
C VAL A 161 7.02 -16.89 18.60
N LEU A 162 6.54 -17.02 17.36
CA LEU A 162 5.61 -18.06 16.91
C LEU A 162 6.32 -18.91 15.84
N PRO A 163 7.16 -19.89 16.23
CA PRO A 163 8.00 -20.64 15.27
C PRO A 163 7.20 -21.58 14.36
N TRP A 164 5.96 -21.88 14.72
CA TRP A 164 5.04 -22.68 13.91
C TRP A 164 4.33 -21.87 12.82
N ALA A 165 4.34 -20.54 12.90
CA ALA A 165 3.67 -19.68 11.93
C ALA A 165 4.40 -19.73 10.59
N ARG A 166 3.63 -19.81 9.51
CA ARG A 166 4.13 -19.80 8.12
C ARG A 166 3.79 -18.46 7.45
N PRO A 167 4.36 -18.12 6.28
CA PRO A 167 4.31 -16.77 5.76
C PRO A 167 2.91 -16.22 5.46
N ASP A 168 1.99 -17.04 4.93
CA ASP A 168 0.66 -16.57 4.50
C ASP A 168 -0.26 -16.27 5.68
N GLY A 169 -0.95 -15.13 5.63
CA GLY A 169 -1.84 -14.67 6.69
C GLY A 169 -2.77 -13.56 6.23
N LYS A 170 -3.95 -13.50 6.86
CA LYS A 170 -5.05 -12.58 6.55
C LYS A 170 -5.63 -12.06 7.85
N THR A 171 -6.04 -10.80 7.84
CA THR A 171 -6.58 -10.10 9.01
C THR A 171 -7.77 -9.25 8.59
N GLN A 172 -8.77 -9.13 9.46
CA GLN A 172 -9.95 -8.31 9.20
C GLN A 172 -10.46 -7.72 10.51
N VAL A 173 -10.86 -6.45 10.48
CA VAL A 173 -11.35 -5.73 11.65
C VAL A 173 -12.65 -5.01 11.32
N SER A 174 -13.68 -5.27 12.12
CA SER A 174 -14.96 -4.56 12.06
C SER A 174 -15.07 -3.57 13.21
N VAL A 175 -15.37 -2.31 12.89
CA VAL A 175 -15.50 -1.21 13.86
C VAL A 175 -16.89 -0.61 13.75
N ARG A 176 -17.52 -0.38 14.91
CA ARG A 176 -18.76 0.38 15.02
C ARG A 176 -18.46 1.87 15.00
N TYR A 177 -19.21 2.58 14.17
CA TYR A 177 -19.20 4.02 14.08
C TYR A 177 -20.52 4.60 14.57
N GLU A 178 -20.43 5.75 15.24
CA GLU A 178 -21.56 6.62 15.59
C GLU A 178 -21.25 8.03 15.11
N ASP A 179 -22.12 8.60 14.28
CA ASP A 179 -21.93 9.92 13.67
C ASP A 179 -20.55 10.09 13.01
N ASN A 180 -20.08 9.03 12.32
CA ASN A 180 -18.77 8.91 11.67
C ASN A 180 -17.55 8.86 12.59
N LYS A 181 -17.72 8.65 13.90
CA LYS A 181 -16.61 8.42 14.84
C LYS A 181 -16.53 6.95 15.24
N PRO A 182 -15.35 6.33 15.26
CA PRO A 182 -15.22 4.96 15.73
C PRO A 182 -15.47 4.91 17.25
N VAL A 183 -16.34 4.00 17.69
CA VAL A 183 -16.73 3.88 19.10
C VAL A 183 -16.39 2.52 19.71
N LYS A 184 -16.33 1.45 18.90
CA LYS A 184 -16.08 0.09 19.40
C LYS A 184 -15.52 -0.82 18.32
N ILE A 185 -14.50 -1.62 18.65
CA ILE A 185 -14.09 -2.76 17.83
C ILE A 185 -15.04 -3.92 18.13
N GLU A 186 -15.67 -4.47 17.10
CA GLU A 186 -16.73 -5.47 17.23
C GLU A 186 -16.23 -6.87 16.95
N THR A 187 -15.43 -7.01 15.89
CA THR A 187 -14.93 -8.31 15.44
C THR A 187 -13.50 -8.17 14.95
N VAL A 188 -12.66 -9.13 15.32
CA VAL A 188 -11.34 -9.33 14.74
C VAL A 188 -11.24 -10.75 14.19
N VAL A 189 -10.83 -10.87 12.93
CA VAL A 189 -10.53 -12.15 12.28
C VAL A 189 -9.05 -12.23 11.98
N VAL A 190 -8.42 -13.35 12.32
CA VAL A 190 -7.05 -13.67 11.90
C VAL A 190 -7.04 -15.09 11.35
N SER A 191 -6.62 -15.22 10.09
CA SER A 191 -6.31 -16.50 9.47
C SER A 191 -4.82 -16.56 9.21
N THR A 192 -4.11 -17.51 9.80
CA THR A 192 -2.66 -17.66 9.65
C THR A 192 -2.29 -19.06 9.21
N GLN A 193 -1.41 -19.14 8.23
CA GLN A 193 -0.82 -20.40 7.81
C GLN A 193 0.07 -20.94 8.94
N HIS A 194 0.04 -22.24 9.17
CA HIS A 194 0.74 -22.85 10.30
C HIS A 194 1.30 -24.24 10.00
N ALA A 195 2.27 -24.67 10.81
CA ALA A 195 2.77 -26.03 10.81
C ALA A 195 1.65 -27.04 11.18
N PRO A 196 1.63 -28.25 10.61
CA PRO A 196 0.53 -29.20 10.82
C PRO A 196 0.43 -29.77 12.24
N GLU A 197 1.48 -29.65 13.05
CA GLU A 197 1.60 -30.26 14.38
C GLU A 197 0.92 -29.44 15.50
N ILE A 198 0.73 -28.13 15.31
CA ILE A 198 0.13 -27.27 16.35
C ILE A 198 -1.40 -27.41 16.38
N SER A 199 -1.96 -27.42 17.60
CA SER A 199 -3.41 -27.48 17.79
C SER A 199 -4.09 -26.12 17.56
N GLN A 200 -5.35 -26.15 17.13
CA GLN A 200 -6.15 -24.94 16.94
C GLN A 200 -6.33 -24.12 18.23
N GLU A 201 -6.38 -24.79 19.39
CA GLU A 201 -6.45 -24.14 20.70
C GLU A 201 -5.19 -23.32 21.00
N GLN A 202 -4.01 -23.91 20.78
CA GLN A 202 -2.73 -23.21 20.96
C GLN A 202 -2.59 -22.05 19.99
N ILE A 203 -2.93 -22.24 18.70
CA ILE A 203 -2.94 -21.15 17.71
C ILE A 203 -3.83 -20.00 18.21
N THR A 204 -5.04 -20.31 18.68
CA THR A 204 -6.01 -19.30 19.13
C THR A 204 -5.45 -18.48 20.30
N ASN A 205 -4.96 -19.15 21.34
CA ASN A 205 -4.41 -18.47 22.52
C ASN A 205 -3.19 -17.61 22.18
N GLU A 206 -2.26 -18.15 21.39
CA GLU A 206 -1.02 -17.45 21.03
C GLU A 206 -1.28 -16.28 20.08
N ILE A 207 -2.20 -16.38 19.12
CA ILE A 207 -2.56 -15.24 18.26
C ILE A 207 -3.24 -14.13 19.05
N ILE A 208 -4.14 -14.48 19.99
CA ILE A 208 -4.76 -13.48 20.86
C ILE A 208 -3.69 -12.75 21.68
N ASP A 209 -2.79 -13.48 22.34
CA ASP A 209 -1.83 -12.91 23.28
C ASP A 209 -0.62 -12.25 22.63
N LYS A 210 -0.15 -12.76 21.48
CA LYS A 210 1.08 -12.28 20.83
C LYS A 210 0.84 -11.38 19.62
N VAL A 211 -0.38 -11.36 19.07
CA VAL A 211 -0.73 -10.54 17.90
C VAL A 211 -1.85 -9.57 18.21
N ILE A 212 -3.03 -10.04 18.62
CA ILE A 212 -4.22 -9.17 18.74
C ILE A 212 -4.11 -8.20 19.92
N LYS A 213 -3.90 -8.69 21.15
CA LYS A 213 -3.78 -7.84 22.34
C LYS A 213 -2.66 -6.80 22.21
N PRO A 214 -1.44 -7.15 21.74
CA PRO A 214 -0.38 -6.16 21.54
C PRO A 214 -0.72 -5.07 20.53
N VAL A 215 -1.46 -5.38 19.45
CA VAL A 215 -1.85 -4.40 18.43
C VAL A 215 -3.01 -3.52 18.90
N LEU A 216 -4.01 -4.10 19.56
CA LEU A 216 -5.16 -3.35 20.04
C LEU A 216 -4.84 -2.51 21.29
N GLY A 217 -3.90 -2.95 22.13
CA GLY A 217 -3.51 -2.23 23.34
C GLY A 217 -4.72 -1.88 24.20
N ASN A 218 -4.92 -0.59 24.45
CA ASN A 218 -6.04 -0.08 25.25
C ASN A 218 -7.42 -0.24 24.58
N LEU A 219 -7.48 -0.58 23.29
CA LEU A 219 -8.72 -0.87 22.59
C LEU A 219 -9.21 -2.31 22.82
N TRP A 220 -8.35 -3.20 23.36
CA TRP A 220 -8.71 -4.59 23.68
C TRP A 220 -9.72 -4.65 24.83
N ASN A 221 -10.72 -5.52 24.68
CA ASN A 221 -11.61 -5.95 25.76
C ASN A 221 -12.21 -7.32 25.43
N ASP A 222 -12.77 -8.00 26.43
CA ASP A 222 -13.30 -9.37 26.29
C ASP A 222 -14.64 -9.45 25.53
N GLU A 223 -15.25 -8.31 25.17
CA GLU A 223 -16.49 -8.28 24.39
C GLU A 223 -16.23 -8.36 22.88
N ILE A 224 -14.99 -8.21 22.42
CA ILE A 224 -14.61 -8.29 21.01
C ILE A 224 -14.80 -9.74 20.53
N LYS A 225 -15.53 -9.93 19.43
CA LYS A 225 -15.66 -11.25 18.81
C LYS A 225 -14.39 -11.61 18.07
N ILE A 226 -13.78 -12.73 18.45
CA ILE A 226 -12.53 -13.20 17.84
C ILE A 226 -12.78 -14.44 17.01
N HIS A 227 -12.31 -14.41 15.76
CA HIS A 227 -12.29 -15.57 14.87
C HIS A 227 -10.85 -15.89 14.46
N ILE A 228 -10.28 -16.97 15.00
CA ILE A 228 -8.94 -17.46 14.61
C ILE A 228 -9.09 -18.70 13.75
N ASN A 229 -8.52 -18.68 12.54
CA ASN A 229 -8.62 -19.74 11.53
C ASN A 229 -10.04 -20.37 11.46
N PRO A 230 -11.10 -19.60 11.13
CA PRO A 230 -12.48 -20.05 11.24
C PRO A 230 -12.83 -21.26 10.34
N THR A 231 -12.02 -21.55 9.32
CA THR A 231 -12.16 -22.71 8.44
C THR A 231 -11.41 -23.95 8.95
N GLY A 232 -10.78 -23.88 10.13
CA GLY A 232 -9.93 -24.94 10.67
C GLY A 232 -8.49 -24.85 10.14
N LYS A 233 -7.95 -25.99 9.67
CA LYS A 233 -6.53 -26.08 9.29
C LYS A 233 -6.18 -25.18 8.11
N PHE A 234 -5.08 -24.45 8.23
CA PHE A 234 -4.46 -23.68 7.15
C PHE A 234 -2.96 -24.04 7.05
N VAL A 235 -2.67 -25.25 6.59
CA VAL A 235 -1.28 -25.75 6.48
C VAL A 235 -0.63 -25.37 5.15
N ILE A 236 -1.43 -25.47 4.08
CA ILE A 236 -1.06 -25.16 2.70
C ILE A 236 -1.50 -23.73 2.41
N GLY A 237 -0.57 -22.88 1.98
CA GLY A 237 -0.82 -21.47 1.67
C GLY A 237 0.15 -20.96 0.61
N GLY A 238 0.20 -19.64 0.43
CA GLY A 238 1.08 -19.04 -0.57
C GLY A 238 0.71 -19.44 -2.01
N PRO A 239 1.68 -19.37 -2.94
CA PRO A 239 1.43 -19.64 -4.36
C PRO A 239 0.95 -21.06 -4.69
N HIS A 240 1.20 -22.02 -3.80
CA HIS A 240 0.65 -23.37 -3.94
C HIS A 240 -0.84 -23.44 -3.58
N GLY A 241 -1.29 -22.60 -2.63
CA GLY A 241 -2.68 -22.53 -2.21
C GLY A 241 -3.56 -21.65 -3.10
N ASP A 242 -3.00 -20.56 -3.64
CA ASP A 242 -3.72 -19.61 -4.51
C ASP A 242 -2.73 -18.88 -5.44
N ALA A 243 -3.19 -18.50 -6.63
CA ALA A 243 -2.39 -17.72 -7.56
C ALA A 243 -2.28 -16.26 -7.08
N GLY A 244 -1.15 -15.60 -7.37
CA GLY A 244 -0.91 -14.20 -7.04
C GLY A 244 -0.62 -13.37 -8.27
N LEU A 245 -1.08 -12.12 -8.30
CA LEU A 245 -0.71 -11.14 -9.32
C LEU A 245 -0.46 -9.77 -8.68
N THR A 246 0.50 -9.03 -9.25
CA THR A 246 0.78 -7.62 -8.88
C THR A 246 -0.50 -6.78 -8.99
N GLY A 247 -0.72 -5.89 -8.03
CA GLY A 247 -1.85 -4.96 -8.09
C GLY A 247 -3.24 -5.58 -7.84
N ARG A 248 -3.32 -6.77 -7.22
CA ARG A 248 -4.62 -7.38 -6.83
C ARG A 248 -5.07 -7.05 -5.41
N LYS A 249 -4.33 -6.19 -4.71
CA LYS A 249 -4.58 -5.76 -3.33
C LYS A 249 -4.70 -4.25 -3.16
N ILE A 250 -5.11 -3.53 -4.21
CA ILE A 250 -5.19 -2.05 -4.25
C ILE A 250 -6.02 -1.42 -3.11
N ILE A 251 -7.07 -2.08 -2.61
CA ILE A 251 -7.86 -1.58 -1.48
C ILE A 251 -7.13 -1.80 -0.14
N VAL A 252 -6.38 -2.91 -0.01
CA VAL A 252 -5.50 -3.17 1.15
C VAL A 252 -4.33 -2.19 1.17
N ASP A 253 -3.86 -1.78 -0.01
CA ASP A 253 -2.76 -0.83 -0.18
C ASP A 253 -3.12 0.60 0.16
N THR A 254 -4.41 0.93 0.10
CA THR A 254 -4.93 2.28 0.31
C THR A 254 -5.69 2.38 1.63
N TYR A 255 -7.01 2.56 1.56
CA TYR A 255 -7.83 3.03 2.68
C TYR A 255 -8.84 1.96 3.13
N GLY A 256 -8.69 0.71 2.69
CA GLY A 256 -9.49 -0.43 3.16
C GLY A 256 -10.99 -0.29 2.89
N GLY A 257 -11.36 0.45 1.84
CA GLY A 257 -12.75 0.69 1.45
C GLY A 257 -13.32 2.02 1.94
N PHE A 258 -12.62 2.75 2.80
CA PHE A 258 -12.94 4.15 3.06
C PHE A 258 -12.46 5.03 1.91
N GLY A 259 -13.29 6.00 1.53
CA GLY A 259 -13.04 6.82 0.35
C GLY A 259 -13.17 6.03 -0.95
N ARG A 260 -12.74 6.64 -2.05
CA ARG A 260 -12.81 6.08 -3.40
C ARG A 260 -11.44 5.57 -3.86
N HIS A 261 -11.45 4.71 -4.86
CA HIS A 261 -10.23 4.20 -5.50
C HIS A 261 -10.27 4.42 -7.01
N GLY A 262 -9.12 4.76 -7.58
CA GLY A 262 -8.97 5.12 -9.00
C GLY A 262 -8.88 3.95 -9.97
N GLY A 263 -8.48 2.80 -9.45
CA GLY A 263 -8.28 1.55 -10.21
C GLY A 263 -6.81 1.24 -10.49
N GLY A 264 -5.93 2.26 -10.49
CA GLY A 264 -4.50 2.09 -10.70
C GLY A 264 -3.80 1.36 -9.55
N ALA A 265 -3.05 0.31 -9.86
CA ALA A 265 -2.12 -0.34 -8.93
C ALA A 265 -0.81 0.45 -8.75
N PHE A 266 -0.06 0.17 -7.68
CA PHE A 266 1.17 0.88 -7.34
C PHE A 266 2.45 0.13 -7.69
N SER A 267 2.58 -1.11 -7.20
CA SER A 267 3.81 -1.90 -7.25
C SER A 267 4.35 -2.08 -8.66
N GLY A 268 5.68 -2.03 -8.81
CA GLY A 268 6.36 -2.21 -10.09
C GLY A 268 6.33 -1.00 -11.02
N LYS A 269 5.73 0.12 -10.61
CA LYS A 269 5.63 1.34 -11.42
C LYS A 269 6.58 2.43 -10.93
N ASP A 270 7.36 3.01 -11.84
CA ASP A 270 8.17 4.19 -11.53
C ASP A 270 7.32 5.46 -11.33
N PRO A 271 7.89 6.51 -10.71
CA PRO A 271 7.13 7.69 -10.30
C PRO A 271 6.47 8.49 -11.43
N SER A 272 6.80 8.24 -12.70
CA SER A 272 6.08 8.89 -13.80
C SER A 272 4.71 8.32 -14.09
N LYS A 273 4.39 7.14 -13.52
CA LYS A 273 3.06 6.56 -13.58
C LYS A 273 2.22 7.22 -12.50
N VAL A 274 1.31 8.08 -12.93
CA VAL A 274 0.46 8.89 -12.04
C VAL A 274 -0.42 8.04 -11.12
N ASP A 275 -0.71 6.79 -11.48
CA ASP A 275 -1.39 5.83 -10.59
C ASP A 275 -0.74 5.77 -9.19
N ARG A 276 0.60 5.78 -9.14
CA ARG A 276 1.37 5.76 -7.90
C ARG A 276 1.63 7.18 -7.39
N SER A 277 2.30 8.01 -8.19
CA SER A 277 2.79 9.31 -7.72
C SER A 277 1.67 10.28 -7.39
N ALA A 278 0.61 10.36 -8.21
CA ALA A 278 -0.52 11.23 -7.92
C ALA A 278 -1.40 10.71 -6.79
N CYS A 279 -1.51 9.39 -6.59
CA CYS A 279 -2.18 8.85 -5.40
C CYS A 279 -1.41 9.21 -4.12
N TYR A 280 -0.08 9.12 -4.13
CA TYR A 280 0.76 9.59 -3.03
C TYR A 280 0.61 11.10 -2.79
N MET A 281 0.54 11.91 -3.86
CA MET A 281 0.27 13.34 -3.73
C MET A 281 -1.12 13.61 -3.14
N CYS A 282 -2.16 12.89 -3.57
CA CYS A 282 -3.49 13.04 -2.99
C CYS A 282 -3.48 12.71 -1.50
N ARG A 283 -2.78 11.65 -1.08
CA ARG A 283 -2.59 11.31 0.35
C ARG A 283 -1.90 12.46 1.08
N TYR A 284 -0.78 12.95 0.54
CA TYR A 284 -0.01 14.04 1.14
C TYR A 284 -0.85 15.30 1.33
N ILE A 285 -1.64 15.68 0.32
CA ILE A 285 -2.57 16.82 0.41
C ILE A 285 -3.62 16.57 1.50
N ALA A 286 -4.37 15.46 1.42
CA ALA A 286 -5.44 15.15 2.37
C ALA A 286 -4.92 15.11 3.82
N LYS A 287 -3.76 14.48 4.04
CA LYS A 287 -3.11 14.36 5.34
C LYS A 287 -2.71 15.73 5.89
N ASN A 288 -2.13 16.60 5.06
CA ASN A 288 -1.77 17.96 5.48
C ASN A 288 -3.00 18.83 5.78
N LEU A 289 -4.10 18.67 5.03
CA LEU A 289 -5.35 19.39 5.31
C LEU A 289 -5.95 18.98 6.66
N VAL A 290 -6.00 17.68 6.97
CA VAL A 290 -6.51 17.21 8.27
C VAL A 290 -5.56 17.58 9.41
N ALA A 291 -4.23 17.45 9.20
CA ALA A 291 -3.23 17.87 10.19
C ALA A 291 -3.25 19.37 10.48
N ALA A 292 -3.64 20.20 9.49
CA ALA A 292 -3.84 21.64 9.65
C ALA A 292 -5.16 22.00 10.36
N GLU A 293 -5.95 21.00 10.76
CA GLU A 293 -7.28 21.16 11.35
C GLU A 293 -8.28 21.90 10.44
N LEU A 294 -8.05 21.88 9.11
CA LEU A 294 -8.96 22.47 8.13
C LEU A 294 -10.25 21.66 7.97
N ALA A 295 -10.18 20.36 8.26
CA ALA A 295 -11.30 19.42 8.26
C ALA A 295 -10.98 18.23 9.17
N ASP A 296 -12.00 17.59 9.73
CA ASP A 296 -11.82 16.37 10.53
C ASP A 296 -11.53 15.16 9.62
N ARG A 297 -12.06 15.18 8.39
CA ARG A 297 -11.76 14.20 7.33
C ARG A 297 -11.78 14.85 5.96
N CYS A 298 -10.94 14.36 5.05
CA CYS A 298 -10.77 14.92 3.71
C CYS A 298 -10.49 13.83 2.69
N GLU A 299 -11.15 13.90 1.53
CA GLU A 299 -10.82 13.17 0.32
C GLU A 299 -10.37 14.16 -0.76
N VAL A 300 -9.30 13.81 -1.47
CA VAL A 300 -8.75 14.57 -2.59
C VAL A 300 -8.75 13.68 -3.82
N GLN A 301 -9.25 14.19 -4.95
CA GLN A 301 -9.16 13.53 -6.24
C GLN A 301 -8.26 14.35 -7.18
N LEU A 302 -7.38 13.66 -7.90
CA LEU A 302 -6.72 14.17 -9.09
C LEU A 302 -7.07 13.30 -10.30
N ALA A 303 -7.13 13.90 -11.48
CA ALA A 303 -7.22 13.15 -12.73
C ALA A 303 -6.27 13.73 -13.78
N TYR A 304 -5.74 12.87 -14.65
CA TYR A 304 -4.81 13.24 -15.72
C TYR A 304 -5.24 12.66 -17.05
N ALA A 305 -4.90 13.38 -18.12
CA ALA A 305 -4.88 12.85 -19.48
C ALA A 305 -3.44 12.46 -19.83
N ILE A 306 -3.27 11.35 -20.57
CA ILE A 306 -1.95 10.87 -20.98
C ILE A 306 -1.16 11.96 -21.73
N GLY A 307 0.09 12.16 -21.34
CA GLY A 307 0.98 13.14 -21.94
C GLY A 307 0.72 14.61 -21.62
N VAL A 308 -0.27 14.92 -20.77
CA VAL A 308 -0.56 16.27 -20.25
C VAL A 308 0.03 16.41 -18.84
N ALA A 309 0.70 17.54 -18.57
CA ALA A 309 1.32 17.79 -17.27
C ALA A 309 0.32 18.29 -16.22
N GLU A 310 -0.58 19.19 -16.61
CA GLU A 310 -1.61 19.71 -15.70
C GLU A 310 -2.70 18.67 -15.44
N PRO A 311 -3.19 18.51 -14.19
CA PRO A 311 -4.33 17.67 -13.92
C PRO A 311 -5.59 18.23 -14.61
N VAL A 312 -6.39 17.35 -15.20
CA VAL A 312 -7.67 17.74 -15.82
C VAL A 312 -8.75 18.05 -14.79
N SER A 313 -8.61 17.54 -13.57
CA SER A 313 -9.45 17.91 -12.44
C SER A 313 -8.70 17.80 -11.11
N LEU A 314 -9.10 18.67 -10.18
CA LEU A 314 -8.87 18.55 -8.75
C LEU A 314 -10.25 18.64 -8.09
N TYR A 315 -10.53 17.75 -7.15
CA TYR A 315 -11.74 17.81 -6.34
C TYR A 315 -11.40 17.53 -4.88
N VAL A 316 -11.87 18.39 -3.98
CA VAL A 316 -11.67 18.26 -2.53
C VAL A 316 -13.04 18.08 -1.87
N ASN A 317 -13.18 17.06 -1.03
CA ASN A 317 -14.40 16.79 -0.27
C ASN A 317 -14.06 16.56 1.20
N THR A 318 -14.59 17.42 2.06
CA THR A 318 -14.38 17.39 3.51
C THR A 318 -15.55 16.77 4.27
N PHE A 319 -16.56 16.28 3.54
CA PHE A 319 -17.74 15.63 4.07
C PHE A 319 -18.47 16.48 5.13
N GLY A 320 -18.47 17.81 4.94
CA GLY A 320 -19.09 18.77 5.84
C GLY A 320 -18.35 18.99 7.16
N THR A 321 -17.08 18.57 7.27
CA THR A 321 -16.25 18.76 8.48
C THR A 321 -15.28 19.94 8.37
N ASN A 322 -15.31 20.66 7.24
CA ASN A 322 -14.46 21.81 6.97
C ASN A 322 -14.70 22.98 7.95
N LYS A 323 -13.62 23.70 8.29
CA LYS A 323 -13.65 24.94 9.10
C LYS A 323 -13.77 26.21 8.26
N ILE A 324 -13.40 26.14 6.98
CA ILE A 324 -13.55 27.20 5.97
C ILE A 324 -14.24 26.62 4.73
N PRO A 325 -14.86 27.45 3.85
CA PRO A 325 -15.51 26.95 2.63
C PRO A 325 -14.61 26.06 1.76
N GLU A 326 -15.13 24.95 1.25
CA GLU A 326 -14.33 23.96 0.48
C GLU A 326 -13.66 24.57 -0.77
N ASN A 327 -14.28 25.57 -1.41
CA ASN A 327 -13.66 26.28 -2.53
C ASN A 327 -12.38 27.04 -2.11
N GLN A 328 -12.34 27.57 -0.88
CA GLN A 328 -11.13 28.19 -0.35
C GLN A 328 -10.07 27.14 0.00
N ILE A 329 -10.47 25.96 0.48
CA ILE A 329 -9.57 24.83 0.69
C ILE A 329 -8.94 24.40 -0.65
N GLU A 330 -9.74 24.28 -1.71
CA GLU A 330 -9.25 23.93 -3.04
C GLU A 330 -8.24 24.98 -3.56
N GLU A 331 -8.50 26.28 -3.35
CA GLU A 331 -7.54 27.34 -3.68
C GLU A 331 -6.23 27.22 -2.90
N LEU A 332 -6.29 26.88 -1.60
CA LEU A 332 -5.09 26.63 -0.79
C LEU A 332 -4.31 25.44 -1.33
N VAL A 333 -4.99 24.36 -1.74
CA VAL A 333 -4.34 23.19 -2.35
C VAL A 333 -3.60 23.61 -3.62
N ARG A 334 -4.26 24.32 -4.54
CA ARG A 334 -3.65 24.78 -5.80
C ARG A 334 -2.44 25.69 -5.59
N LYS A 335 -2.42 26.50 -4.53
CA LYS A 335 -1.32 27.43 -4.22
C LYS A 335 -0.11 26.75 -3.55
N ASN A 336 -0.32 25.63 -2.84
CA ASN A 336 0.70 25.07 -1.95
C ASN A 336 1.31 23.74 -2.43
N PHE A 337 0.67 23.08 -3.40
CA PHE A 337 1.10 21.77 -3.92
C PHE A 337 1.22 21.82 -5.44
N ASP A 338 2.41 21.51 -5.95
CA ASP A 338 2.59 21.33 -7.39
C ASP A 338 2.12 19.93 -7.80
N MET A 339 1.01 19.87 -8.52
CA MET A 339 0.35 18.63 -8.92
C MET A 339 0.76 18.15 -10.31
N LYS A 340 1.76 18.76 -10.95
CA LYS A 340 2.33 18.21 -12.19
C LYS A 340 3.14 16.94 -11.89
N PRO A 341 3.23 15.95 -12.79
CA PRO A 341 4.03 14.75 -12.56
C PRO A 341 5.47 15.04 -12.13
N SER A 342 6.15 16.00 -12.76
CA SER A 342 7.51 16.42 -12.37
C SER A 342 7.53 17.10 -11.00
N GLY A 343 6.56 17.97 -10.72
CA GLY A 343 6.38 18.65 -9.45
C GLY A 343 6.16 17.68 -8.28
N ILE A 344 5.32 16.66 -8.48
CA ILE A 344 5.08 15.59 -7.52
C ILE A 344 6.37 14.82 -7.24
N ILE A 345 7.07 14.39 -8.29
CA ILE A 345 8.32 13.64 -8.15
C ILE A 345 9.38 14.42 -7.38
N SER A 346 9.48 15.73 -7.62
CA SER A 346 10.43 16.62 -6.95
C SER A 346 10.05 16.85 -5.49
N GLN A 347 8.81 17.26 -5.20
CA GLN A 347 8.35 17.56 -3.85
C GLN A 347 8.40 16.34 -2.91
N LEU A 348 8.08 15.16 -3.44
CA LEU A 348 8.07 13.92 -2.67
C LEU A 348 9.38 13.13 -2.79
N ASP A 349 10.38 13.65 -3.52
CA ASP A 349 11.68 13.01 -3.70
C ASP A 349 11.54 11.51 -4.10
N LEU A 350 10.87 11.25 -5.22
CA LEU A 350 10.42 9.89 -5.59
C LEU A 350 11.44 9.09 -6.41
N LYS A 351 12.49 9.71 -6.95
CA LYS A 351 13.50 9.01 -7.76
C LYS A 351 14.56 8.32 -6.89
N ARG A 352 14.11 7.49 -5.95
CA ARG A 352 14.93 6.76 -4.97
C ARG A 352 14.43 5.32 -4.82
N PRO A 353 15.30 4.36 -4.44
CA PRO A 353 14.91 2.98 -4.18
C PRO A 353 14.22 2.84 -2.80
N ILE A 354 12.94 3.19 -2.74
CA ILE A 354 12.15 3.27 -1.49
C ILE A 354 10.88 2.41 -1.50
N TYR A 355 10.60 1.72 -2.59
CA TYR A 355 9.26 1.20 -2.89
C TYR A 355 9.01 -0.18 -2.32
N LYS A 356 10.01 -1.05 -2.21
CA LYS A 356 9.81 -2.43 -1.69
C LYS A 356 9.17 -2.44 -0.31
N LYS A 357 9.48 -1.46 0.55
CA LYS A 357 8.84 -1.31 1.86
C LYS A 357 7.34 -1.02 1.79
N THR A 358 6.84 -0.47 0.69
CA THR A 358 5.43 -0.14 0.48
C THR A 358 4.58 -1.33 0.04
N ALA A 359 5.21 -2.33 -0.59
CA ALA A 359 4.52 -3.47 -1.21
C ALA A 359 3.69 -4.34 -0.24
N SER A 360 3.81 -4.15 1.07
CA SER A 360 2.99 -4.81 2.09
C SER A 360 2.67 -3.86 3.23
N TYR A 361 1.59 -4.17 3.95
CA TYR A 361 1.11 -3.44 5.14
C TYR A 361 0.64 -2.01 4.85
N GLY A 362 0.25 -1.72 3.61
CA GLY A 362 -0.28 -0.42 3.21
C GLY A 362 0.80 0.55 2.76
N HIS A 363 0.45 1.40 1.80
CA HIS A 363 1.30 2.50 1.32
C HIS A 363 1.18 3.75 2.20
N PHE A 364 0.11 3.84 3.00
CA PHE A 364 -0.27 5.02 3.76
C PHE A 364 -0.39 4.73 5.25
N GLY A 365 -0.24 5.78 6.07
CA GLY A 365 -0.36 5.68 7.53
C GLY A 365 0.87 5.13 8.24
N ARG A 366 2.05 5.19 7.61
CA ARG A 366 3.30 4.68 8.17
C ARG A 366 4.37 5.77 8.15
N ASN A 367 5.13 5.89 9.23
CA ASN A 367 6.02 7.03 9.48
C ASN A 367 7.49 6.73 9.15
N GLU A 368 7.78 5.77 8.27
CA GLU A 368 9.14 5.58 7.78
C GLU A 368 9.65 6.83 7.05
N ALA A 369 10.93 7.16 7.24
CA ALA A 369 11.52 8.39 6.70
C ALA A 369 11.47 8.45 5.17
N GLU A 370 11.42 7.29 4.51
CA GLU A 370 11.31 7.17 3.06
C GLU A 370 9.95 7.63 2.51
N PHE A 371 8.88 7.54 3.30
CA PHE A 371 7.50 7.84 2.88
C PHE A 371 7.19 9.31 3.05
N THR A 372 7.80 10.11 2.20
CA THR A 372 7.68 11.58 2.19
C THR A 372 6.24 12.08 2.05
N TRP A 373 5.35 11.31 1.43
CA TRP A 373 3.91 11.61 1.33
C TRP A 373 3.15 11.50 2.65
N GLU A 374 3.76 10.95 3.71
CA GLU A 374 3.19 10.89 5.05
C GLU A 374 3.60 12.08 5.93
N LYS A 375 4.45 12.99 5.42
CA LYS A 375 4.81 14.21 6.15
C LYS A 375 3.63 15.17 6.24
N THR A 376 3.58 15.94 7.33
CA THR A 376 2.60 17.01 7.57
C THR A 376 3.27 18.39 7.62
N ASP A 377 4.32 18.58 6.83
CA ASP A 377 5.18 19.77 6.84
C ASP A 377 4.53 21.01 6.21
N LYS A 378 3.41 20.85 5.50
CA LYS A 378 2.61 21.97 4.96
C LYS A 378 1.49 22.39 5.91
N ALA A 379 1.19 21.61 6.95
CA ALA A 379 0.03 21.80 7.81
C ALA A 379 -0.02 23.21 8.45
N GLU A 380 1.09 23.65 9.05
CA GLU A 380 1.17 24.96 9.70
C GLU A 380 0.98 26.11 8.70
N ALA A 381 1.64 26.04 7.54
CA ALA A 381 1.50 27.07 6.50
C ALA A 381 0.06 27.14 5.95
N LEU A 382 -0.60 25.99 5.80
CA LEU A 382 -1.99 25.91 5.39
C LEU A 382 -2.93 26.51 6.43
N LYS A 383 -2.72 26.19 7.72
CA LYS A 383 -3.50 26.73 8.84
C LYS A 383 -3.41 28.25 8.91
N GLN A 384 -2.19 28.80 8.83
CA GLN A 384 -1.96 30.25 8.79
C GLN A 384 -2.62 30.90 7.57
N SER A 385 -2.49 30.30 6.38
CA SER A 385 -3.10 30.83 5.15
C SER A 385 -4.64 30.82 5.21
N ALA A 386 -5.23 29.97 6.04
CA ALA A 386 -6.66 29.87 6.28
C ALA A 386 -7.16 30.82 7.38
N GLY A 387 -6.26 31.47 8.14
CA GLY A 387 -6.61 32.35 9.25
C GLY A 387 -7.10 31.60 10.49
N LEU A 388 -6.61 30.38 10.73
CA LEU A 388 -6.96 29.50 11.86
C LEU A 388 -5.85 29.36 12.90
#